data_AF-A0A818CAD2-F1
#
_entry.id   AF-A0A818CAD2-F1
#
_cell.length_a   1.000
_cell.length_b   1.000
_cell.length_c   1.000
_cell.angle_alpha   90.00
_cell.angle_beta   90.00
_cell.angle_gamma   90.00
#
_symmetry.space_group_name_H-M   'P 1'
#
loop_
_entity.id
_entity.type
_entity.pdbx_description
1 polymer ?
#
loop_
_entity_poly.entity_id
_entity_poly.type
_entity_poly.pdbx_seq_one_letter_code
_entity_poly.pdbx_strand_id
1 'polypeptide(L)'
;CYDNITNNFPGEIFRCVREISLYDEHPFEHEFFLRIAQSFPFIEKLRLNNREPQQNPNPEAELLIVRYSHLTEIDLVETDECYVVEFLNNIKMYLSNDVYLSVDYDTLEKATDDFTKDATRIKSSKIIGLIVSDIESRFVPKVKGYFPRARIC
;
A
#
# COMPACT_ATOMS: atom_id res chain seq x y z
N CYS A 1 -10.60 -4.14 15.89
CA CYS A 1 -9.41 -3.40 15.51
C CYS A 1 -8.23 -3.94 16.32
N TYR A 2 -7.13 -4.29 15.66
CA TYR A 2 -5.86 -4.50 16.34
C TYR A 2 -4.91 -3.36 15.93
N ASP A 3 -4.45 -2.59 16.91
CA ASP A 3 -3.66 -1.39 16.67
C ASP A 3 -2.22 -1.59 17.11
N ASN A 4 -1.30 -1.02 16.33
CA ASN A 4 0.14 -1.02 16.58
C ASN A 4 0.67 -2.42 16.92
N ILE A 5 0.45 -3.38 16.03
CA ILE A 5 1.12 -4.68 16.11
C ILE A 5 2.47 -4.57 15.38
N THR A 6 3.53 -5.13 15.95
CA THR A 6 4.83 -5.25 15.30
C THR A 6 4.80 -6.23 14.12
N ASN A 7 5.82 -6.25 13.26
CA ASN A 7 5.99 -7.29 12.22
C ASN A 7 6.14 -8.72 12.76
N ASN A 8 6.26 -8.93 14.07
CA ASN A 8 6.52 -10.23 14.67
C ASN A 8 5.21 -10.99 15.00
N PHE A 9 4.40 -11.28 13.99
CA PHE A 9 3.29 -12.22 14.14
C PHE A 9 3.77 -13.66 13.83
N PRO A 10 3.32 -14.68 14.60
CA PRO A 10 3.89 -16.04 14.60
C PRO A 10 3.63 -16.89 13.35
N GLY A 11 3.23 -16.28 12.22
CA GLY A 11 2.85 -17.00 10.99
C GLY A 11 1.53 -17.77 11.11
N GLU A 12 0.74 -17.48 12.15
CA GLU A 12 -0.60 -18.04 12.30
C GLU A 12 -1.63 -17.36 11.38
N ILE A 13 -2.73 -18.07 11.09
CA ILE A 13 -3.83 -17.53 10.27
C ILE A 13 -4.89 -16.92 11.17
N PHE A 14 -4.95 -15.59 11.18
CA PHE A 14 -5.90 -14.79 11.93
C PHE A 14 -7.19 -14.54 11.13
N ARG A 15 -8.04 -15.57 11.03
CA ARG A 15 -9.25 -15.54 10.19
C ARG A 15 -10.31 -14.50 10.58
N CYS A 16 -10.30 -14.04 11.83
CA CYS A 16 -11.29 -13.09 12.37
C CYS A 16 -10.83 -11.64 12.29
N VAL A 17 -9.57 -11.37 11.94
CA VAL A 17 -9.05 -10.01 11.80
C VAL A 17 -9.58 -9.40 10.51
N ARG A 18 -10.10 -8.18 10.62
CA ARG A 18 -10.62 -7.37 9.50
C ARG A 18 -9.89 -6.04 9.38
N GLU A 19 -9.32 -5.56 10.47
CA GLU A 19 -8.64 -4.28 10.54
C GLU A 19 -7.39 -4.44 11.38
N ILE A 20 -6.27 -3.98 10.82
CA ILE A 20 -4.97 -4.02 11.48
C ILE A 20 -4.17 -2.76 11.16
N SER A 21 -3.51 -2.23 12.19
CA SER A 21 -2.44 -1.26 12.05
C SER A 21 -1.12 -1.93 12.43
N LEU A 22 -0.17 -1.92 11.51
CA LEU A 22 1.16 -2.46 11.69
C LEU A 22 2.16 -1.32 11.80
N TYR A 23 3.05 -1.43 12.78
CA TYR A 23 4.27 -0.62 12.81
C TYR A 23 5.48 -1.53 12.85
N ASP A 24 6.63 -0.98 12.50
CA ASP A 24 7.86 -1.73 12.46
C ASP A 24 8.80 -1.34 13.61
N GLU A 25 9.41 -2.35 14.24
CA GLU A 25 10.62 -2.13 15.05
C GLU A 25 11.88 -2.19 14.17
N HIS A 26 11.77 -2.84 13.01
CA HIS A 26 12.79 -3.03 11.98
C HIS A 26 12.11 -3.02 10.61
N PRO A 27 12.78 -2.55 9.55
CA PRO A 27 12.20 -2.45 8.21
C PRO A 27 11.47 -3.72 7.77
N PHE A 28 10.30 -3.55 7.15
CA PHE A 28 9.59 -4.67 6.55
C PHE A 28 10.27 -5.07 5.22
N GLU A 29 10.71 -6.32 5.10
CA GLU A 29 11.34 -6.80 3.85
C GLU A 29 10.32 -7.03 2.72
N HIS A 30 10.77 -7.23 1.48
CA HIS A 30 9.93 -7.32 0.26
C HIS A 30 8.85 -8.43 0.24
N GLU A 31 8.90 -9.36 1.17
CA GLU A 31 7.86 -10.39 1.35
C GLU A 31 6.76 -9.96 2.35
N PHE A 32 6.81 -8.74 2.84
CA PHE A 32 5.93 -8.27 3.90
C PHE A 32 4.46 -8.27 3.50
N PHE A 33 4.12 -7.71 2.33
CA PHE A 33 2.73 -7.75 1.85
C PHE A 33 2.25 -9.19 1.64
N LEU A 34 3.14 -10.12 1.31
CA LEU A 34 2.80 -11.55 1.23
C LEU A 34 2.50 -12.11 2.63
N ARG A 35 3.38 -11.86 3.60
CA ARG A 35 3.21 -12.33 4.98
C ARG A 35 1.92 -11.81 5.59
N ILE A 36 1.57 -10.54 5.39
CA ILE A 36 0.27 -10.00 5.82
C ILE A 36 -0.87 -10.75 5.14
N ALA A 37 -0.85 -10.91 3.82
CA ALA A 37 -1.93 -11.57 3.09
C ALA A 37 -2.14 -13.02 3.55
N GLN A 38 -1.07 -13.73 3.92
CA GLN A 38 -1.13 -15.10 4.45
C GLN A 38 -1.68 -15.16 5.88
N SER A 39 -1.22 -14.24 6.75
CA SER A 39 -1.65 -14.19 8.15
C SER A 39 -3.07 -13.64 8.31
N PHE A 40 -3.48 -12.70 7.46
CA PHE A 40 -4.74 -11.97 7.56
C PHE A 40 -5.55 -12.08 6.25
N PRO A 41 -6.02 -13.29 5.89
CA PRO A 41 -6.61 -13.55 4.57
C PRO A 41 -7.93 -12.79 4.30
N PHE A 42 -8.56 -12.26 5.35
CA PHE A 42 -9.82 -11.53 5.29
C PHE A 42 -9.67 -10.06 5.68
N ILE A 43 -8.45 -9.50 5.61
CA ILE A 43 -8.22 -8.11 5.97
C ILE A 43 -9.00 -7.17 5.03
N GLU A 44 -9.71 -6.21 5.62
CA GLU A 44 -10.49 -5.17 4.94
C GLU A 44 -9.79 -3.81 5.02
N LYS A 45 -9.10 -3.54 6.13
CA LYS A 45 -8.38 -2.29 6.40
C LYS A 45 -6.97 -2.56 6.89
N LEU A 46 -5.99 -2.01 6.18
CA LEU A 46 -4.58 -2.16 6.51
C LEU A 46 -3.95 -0.78 6.68
N ARG A 47 -3.43 -0.47 7.87
CA ARG A 47 -2.56 0.68 8.09
C ARG A 47 -1.13 0.22 8.27
N LEU A 48 -0.21 0.87 7.56
CA LEU A 48 1.23 0.70 7.74
C LEU A 48 1.82 2.00 8.30
N ASN A 49 2.68 1.84 9.30
CA ASN A 49 3.51 2.90 9.83
C ASN A 49 4.95 2.39 9.85
N ASN A 50 5.74 2.79 8.87
CA ASN A 50 7.13 2.38 8.75
C ASN A 50 7.94 3.48 8.11
N ARG A 51 8.95 3.99 8.81
CA ARG A 51 9.76 5.12 8.33
C ARG A 51 11.09 4.70 7.72
N GLU A 52 11.47 3.45 7.91
CA GLU A 52 12.76 2.95 7.45
C GLU A 52 12.58 2.20 6.12
N PRO A 53 13.49 2.46 5.15
CA PRO A 53 13.40 1.82 3.84
C PRO A 53 13.67 0.32 3.94
N GLN A 54 13.10 -0.43 3.00
CA GLN A 54 13.40 -1.86 2.83
C GLN A 54 14.91 -2.04 2.59
N GLN A 55 15.56 -2.90 3.36
CA GLN A 55 17.03 -3.02 3.33
C GLN A 55 17.52 -4.14 2.43
N ASN A 56 16.80 -5.27 2.38
CA ASN A 56 17.27 -6.48 1.73
C ASN A 56 16.41 -6.80 0.49
N PRO A 57 16.76 -6.29 -0.70
CA PRO A 57 16.08 -6.66 -1.94
C PRO A 57 15.99 -8.17 -2.08
N ASN A 58 14.75 -8.68 -2.22
CA ASN A 58 14.48 -10.09 -2.45
C ASN A 58 13.79 -10.25 -3.81
N PRO A 59 14.55 -10.44 -4.90
CA PRO A 59 14.00 -10.61 -6.24
C PRO A 59 13.04 -11.81 -6.35
N GLU A 60 13.19 -12.82 -5.50
CA GLU A 60 12.29 -13.98 -5.49
C GLU A 60 10.91 -13.62 -4.93
N ALA A 61 10.84 -12.66 -3.99
CA ALA A 61 9.57 -12.18 -3.45
C ALA A 61 8.70 -11.51 -4.52
N GLU A 62 9.31 -10.86 -5.52
CA GLU A 62 8.60 -10.25 -6.65
C GLU A 62 7.88 -11.28 -7.55
N LEU A 63 8.28 -12.56 -7.47
CA LEU A 63 7.65 -13.64 -8.23
C LEU A 63 6.39 -14.19 -7.54
N LEU A 64 6.20 -13.89 -6.25
CA LEU A 64 5.14 -14.45 -5.43
C LEU A 64 3.82 -13.69 -5.62
N ILE A 65 2.73 -14.45 -5.71
CA ILE A 65 1.39 -13.90 -5.88
C ILE A 65 0.85 -13.47 -4.52
N VAL A 66 0.55 -12.19 -4.39
CA VAL A 66 -0.08 -11.60 -3.20
C VAL A 66 -1.56 -11.35 -3.50
N ARG A 67 -2.46 -11.85 -2.64
CA ARG A 67 -3.91 -11.68 -2.83
C ARG A 67 -4.54 -11.03 -1.62
N TYR A 68 -5.11 -9.85 -1.84
CA TYR A 68 -5.92 -9.10 -0.90
C TYR A 68 -7.37 -9.08 -1.38
N SER A 69 -8.05 -10.21 -1.24
CA SER A 69 -9.41 -10.40 -1.77
C SER A 69 -10.49 -9.56 -1.07
N HIS A 70 -10.20 -9.09 0.14
CA HIS A 70 -11.15 -8.35 0.99
C HIS A 70 -10.70 -6.93 1.30
N LEU A 71 -9.49 -6.54 0.90
CA LEU A 71 -8.95 -5.22 1.24
C LEU A 71 -9.76 -4.15 0.52
N THR A 72 -10.22 -3.18 1.29
CA THR A 72 -11.00 -2.02 0.83
C THR A 72 -10.30 -0.71 1.15
N GLU A 73 -9.42 -0.69 2.15
CA GLU A 73 -8.72 0.51 2.59
C GLU A 73 -7.27 0.15 2.93
N ILE A 74 -6.33 0.94 2.40
CA ILE A 74 -4.93 0.90 2.80
C ILE A 74 -4.44 2.31 3.12
N ASP A 75 -3.79 2.44 4.28
CA ASP A 75 -3.25 3.70 4.78
C ASP A 75 -1.73 3.60 4.88
N LEU A 76 -1.06 4.39 4.04
CA LEU A 76 0.39 4.46 3.87
C LEU A 76 0.95 5.87 4.17
N VAL A 77 0.20 6.73 4.87
CA VAL A 77 0.60 8.13 5.13
C VAL A 77 1.91 8.25 5.90
N GLU A 78 2.16 7.36 6.87
CA GLU A 78 3.41 7.34 7.64
C GLU A 78 4.31 6.19 7.18
N THR A 79 4.40 5.97 5.87
CA THR A 79 5.16 4.86 5.30
C THR A 79 6.24 5.36 4.34
N ASP A 80 7.42 4.73 4.38
CA ASP A 80 8.52 4.98 3.44
C ASP A 80 8.11 4.71 1.98
N GLU A 81 8.72 5.45 1.06
CA GLU A 81 8.41 5.43 -0.36
C GLU A 81 8.57 4.06 -1.01
N CYS A 82 9.48 3.20 -0.51
CA CYS A 82 9.67 1.86 -1.04
C CYS A 82 8.39 1.01 -0.96
N TYR A 83 7.63 1.13 0.14
CA TYR A 83 6.38 0.37 0.30
C TYR A 83 5.26 0.88 -0.60
N VAL A 84 5.17 2.20 -0.78
CA VAL A 84 4.21 2.81 -1.70
C VAL A 84 4.54 2.41 -3.13
N VAL A 85 5.82 2.43 -3.51
CA VAL A 85 6.30 1.95 -4.80
C VAL A 85 5.97 0.48 -4.99
N GLU A 86 6.22 -0.37 -3.99
CA GLU A 86 5.91 -1.81 -4.06
C GLU A 86 4.40 -2.01 -4.24
N PHE A 87 3.57 -1.37 -3.43
CA PHE A 87 2.11 -1.48 -3.50
C PHE A 87 1.57 -1.05 -4.87
N LEU A 88 2.02 0.10 -5.39
CA LEU A 88 1.54 0.63 -6.67
C LEU A 88 2.09 -0.15 -7.89
N ASN A 89 3.28 -0.74 -7.79
CA ASN A 89 3.97 -1.35 -8.93
C ASN A 89 3.95 -2.89 -8.96
N ASN A 90 3.60 -3.57 -7.87
CA ASN A 90 3.63 -5.03 -7.81
C ASN A 90 2.56 -5.65 -8.74
N ILE A 91 3.02 -6.27 -9.84
CA ILE A 91 2.14 -6.91 -10.85
C ILE A 91 1.49 -8.19 -10.37
N LYS A 92 2.05 -8.80 -9.32
CA LYS A 92 1.58 -10.05 -8.73
C LYS A 92 0.63 -9.79 -7.55
N MET A 93 0.40 -8.52 -7.21
CA MET A 93 -0.59 -8.12 -6.20
C MET A 93 -1.98 -7.99 -6.81
N TYR A 94 -2.90 -8.81 -6.31
CA TYR A 94 -4.31 -8.80 -6.67
C TYR A 94 -5.10 -8.20 -5.52
N LEU A 95 -5.66 -7.02 -5.78
CA LEU A 95 -6.57 -6.34 -4.88
C LEU A 95 -8.01 -6.69 -5.23
N SER A 96 -8.91 -6.54 -4.26
CA SER A 96 -10.34 -6.46 -4.55
C SER A 96 -10.62 -5.28 -5.49
N ASN A 97 -11.73 -5.31 -6.21
CA ASN A 97 -12.19 -4.09 -6.86
C ASN A 97 -12.66 -3.16 -5.73
N ASP A 98 -12.30 -1.88 -5.80
CA ASP A 98 -12.75 -0.84 -4.86
C ASP A 98 -11.82 -0.57 -3.65
N VAL A 99 -10.50 -0.45 -3.87
CA VAL A 99 -9.55 -0.03 -2.83
C VAL A 99 -9.39 1.49 -2.75
N TYR A 100 -9.46 2.01 -1.51
CA TYR A 100 -9.07 3.36 -1.11
C TYR A 100 -7.62 3.35 -0.62
N LEU A 101 -6.80 4.24 -1.17
CA LEU A 101 -5.41 4.47 -0.76
C LEU A 101 -5.32 5.83 -0.04
N SER A 102 -4.75 5.83 1.17
CA SER A 102 -4.29 7.04 1.86
C SER A 102 -2.76 7.10 1.81
N VAL A 103 -2.19 8.24 1.42
CA VAL A 103 -0.74 8.42 1.28
C VAL A 103 -0.41 9.92 1.33
N ASP A 104 0.81 10.30 1.73
CA ASP A 104 1.25 11.69 1.64
C ASP A 104 1.63 12.08 0.21
N TYR A 105 1.52 13.38 -0.10
CA TYR A 105 1.80 13.89 -1.45
C TYR A 105 3.24 13.64 -1.89
N ASP A 106 4.22 13.90 -1.02
CA ASP A 106 5.65 13.83 -1.38
C ASP A 106 6.04 12.39 -1.72
N THR A 107 5.63 11.42 -0.92
CA THR A 107 5.85 10.00 -1.18
C THR A 107 5.14 9.55 -2.45
N LEU A 108 3.91 10.01 -2.68
CA LEU A 108 3.17 9.68 -3.90
C LEU A 108 3.84 10.26 -5.16
N GLU A 109 4.31 11.50 -5.08
CA GLU A 109 5.02 12.19 -6.17
C GLU A 109 6.30 11.42 -6.55
N LYS A 110 7.11 11.03 -5.56
CA LYS A 110 8.30 10.20 -5.79
C LYS A 110 7.96 8.83 -6.35
N ALA A 111 6.98 8.13 -5.77
CA ALA A 111 6.60 6.78 -6.20
C ALA A 111 6.09 6.73 -7.65
N THR A 112 5.49 7.83 -8.11
CA THR A 112 4.95 8.00 -9.46
C THR A 112 5.92 8.68 -10.43
N ASP A 113 7.14 9.00 -9.98
CA ASP A 113 8.14 9.78 -10.71
C ASP A 113 7.54 11.08 -11.25
N ASP A 114 7.14 11.97 -10.34
CA ASP A 114 6.46 13.23 -10.64
C ASP A 114 5.17 13.05 -11.46
N PHE A 115 4.44 11.96 -11.22
CA PHE A 115 3.25 11.58 -11.99
C PHE A 115 3.53 11.40 -13.49
N THR A 116 4.73 10.92 -13.86
CA THR A 116 5.10 10.64 -15.26
C THR A 116 5.25 9.15 -15.58
N LYS A 117 5.31 8.28 -14.57
CA LYS A 117 5.58 6.83 -14.75
C LYS A 117 4.37 6.04 -15.26
N ASP A 118 4.25 5.84 -16.57
CA ASP A 118 3.09 5.17 -17.19
C ASP A 118 2.77 3.78 -16.63
N ALA A 119 3.80 3.00 -16.27
CA ALA A 119 3.62 1.65 -15.71
C ALA A 119 2.84 1.67 -14.39
N THR A 120 3.04 2.70 -13.57
CA THR A 120 2.34 2.91 -12.31
C THR A 120 0.91 3.39 -12.58
N ARG A 121 0.74 4.36 -13.49
CA ARG A 121 -0.57 4.90 -13.91
C ARG A 121 -1.58 3.81 -14.33
N ILE A 122 -1.15 2.86 -15.17
CA ILE A 122 -2.03 1.78 -15.66
C ILE A 122 -2.52 0.90 -14.50
N LYS A 123 -1.63 0.61 -13.53
CA LYS A 123 -1.93 -0.28 -12.41
C LYS A 123 -2.77 0.39 -11.33
N SER A 124 -2.54 1.69 -11.12
CA SER A 124 -3.35 2.55 -10.25
C SER A 124 -4.81 2.66 -10.68
N SER A 125 -5.19 2.17 -11.86
CA SER A 125 -6.60 2.10 -12.30
C SER A 125 -7.51 1.21 -11.43
N LYS A 126 -6.93 0.40 -10.53
CA LYS A 126 -7.63 -0.39 -9.50
C LYS A 126 -7.95 0.42 -8.23
N ILE A 127 -7.29 1.56 -8.04
CA ILE A 127 -7.54 2.47 -6.92
C ILE A 127 -8.75 3.33 -7.28
N ILE A 128 -9.79 3.26 -6.47
CA ILE A 128 -11.07 3.98 -6.72
C ILE A 128 -11.20 5.25 -5.89
N GLY A 129 -10.37 5.38 -4.85
CA GLY A 129 -10.35 6.51 -3.96
C GLY A 129 -8.93 6.76 -3.50
N LEU A 130 -8.54 8.02 -3.51
CA LEU A 130 -7.22 8.46 -3.13
C LEU A 130 -7.39 9.61 -2.14
N ILE A 131 -6.91 9.39 -0.93
CA ILE A 131 -6.81 10.41 0.10
C ILE A 131 -5.33 10.81 0.11
N VAL A 132 -5.04 12.06 -0.25
CA VAL A 132 -3.67 12.56 -0.26
C VAL A 132 -3.50 13.55 0.88
N SER A 133 -2.70 13.18 1.89
CA SER A 133 -2.37 14.14 2.95
C SER A 133 -1.39 15.19 2.43
N ASP A 134 -1.48 16.40 3.00
CA ASP A 134 -0.57 17.52 2.73
C ASP A 134 -0.52 18.00 1.26
N ILE A 135 -1.51 17.61 0.45
CA ILE A 135 -1.62 18.09 -0.93
C ILE A 135 -2.04 19.56 -0.98
N GLU A 136 -1.24 20.39 -1.63
CA GLU A 136 -1.67 21.74 -1.96
C GLU A 136 -2.71 21.74 -3.09
N SER A 137 -3.68 22.66 -3.02
CA SER A 137 -4.79 22.75 -3.99
C SER A 137 -4.34 22.88 -5.45
N ARG A 138 -3.16 23.47 -5.70
CA ARG A 138 -2.55 23.61 -7.03
C ARG A 138 -2.14 22.28 -7.66
N PHE A 139 -1.87 21.25 -6.87
CA PHE A 139 -1.42 19.94 -7.36
C PHE A 139 -2.58 18.96 -7.61
N VAL A 140 -3.77 19.22 -7.06
CA VAL A 140 -4.96 18.38 -7.24
C VAL A 140 -5.26 18.05 -8.72
N PRO A 141 -5.19 18.99 -9.69
CA PRO A 141 -5.41 18.66 -11.10
C PRO A 141 -4.40 17.65 -11.66
N LYS A 142 -3.13 17.73 -11.24
CA LYS A 142 -2.06 16.81 -11.65
C LYS A 142 -2.36 15.40 -11.16
N VAL A 143 -2.68 15.26 -9.87
CA VAL A 143 -3.05 13.98 -9.26
C VAL A 143 -4.32 13.41 -9.92
N LYS A 144 -5.35 14.23 -10.17
CA LYS A 144 -6.57 13.79 -10.88
C LYS A 144 -6.27 13.29 -12.30
N GLY A 145 -5.35 13.93 -13.02
CA GLY A 145 -4.94 13.50 -14.36
C GLY A 145 -4.27 12.13 -14.36
N TYR A 146 -3.51 11.84 -13.30
CA TYR A 146 -2.78 10.58 -13.14
C TYR A 146 -3.65 9.44 -12.59
N PHE A 147 -4.58 9.74 -11.68
CA PHE A 147 -5.54 8.80 -11.10
C PHE A 147 -6.98 9.10 -11.57
N PRO A 148 -7.29 8.95 -12.87
CA PRO A 148 -8.55 9.44 -13.45
C PRO A 148 -9.81 8.72 -12.93
N ARG A 149 -9.66 7.54 -12.34
CA ARG A 149 -10.76 6.75 -11.75
C ARG A 149 -10.92 6.97 -10.26
N ALA A 150 -9.93 7.58 -9.60
CA ALA A 150 -9.96 7.76 -8.16
C ALA A 150 -10.78 9.00 -7.79
N ARG A 151 -11.66 8.85 -6.81
CA ARG A 151 -12.21 9.99 -6.08
C ARG A 151 -11.09 10.55 -5.21
N ILE A 152 -10.69 11.79 -5.48
CA ILE A 152 -9.74 12.50 -4.61
C ILE A 152 -10.54 13.18 -3.51
N CYS A 153 -10.28 12.76 -2.27
CA CYS A 153 -10.94 13.24 -1.07
C CYS A 153 -9.97 14.06 -0.23
#